data_AF-A0A850A176-F1
#
_entry.id   AF-A0A850A176-F1
#
_cell.length_a   1.000
_cell.length_b   1.000
_cell.length_c   1.000
_cell.angle_alpha   90.00
_cell.angle_beta   90.00
_cell.angle_gamma   90.00
#
_symmetry.space_group_name_H-M   'P 1'
#
loop_
_entity.id
_entity.type
_entity.pdbx_description
1 polymer ?
#
loop_
_entity_poly.entity_id
_entity_poly.type
_entity_poly.pdbx_seq_one_letter_code
_entity_poly.pdbx_strand_id
1 'polypeptide(L)'
;MSLAPDPTVTQGGPTQIGSEAGIPAPPQTARAALTALIVLLGALTASYWTTLTELARDWKSSEDYSAGAFVPLVAIYLLWEKRSLLRTQEVRPFWPAALIVLAAEAARYKGLLDLRQSVERYAFVLEVIGLVWWIGGGALFRRVFWILAFLFLMVPLPGRIHNAISNPLQAQATTAANFVLDLAGIVVRREGNILTLNDRVQVGVVEACSGLRMMTTFLIVAAFLALSIRRPAWQKIVLVISSVPVAIACNVVRVVATAWLLLATDGSRAVEKYFHDFAGYAMMPVAVVLLVGELWLLSKLVVDDRPVPAPGAPR
;
A
#
# COMPACT_ATOMS: atom_id res chain seq x y z
N MET A 1 -24.50 52.45 -68.04
CA MET A 1 -24.44 52.78 -66.61
C MET A 1 -25.17 51.67 -65.87
N SER A 2 -24.43 50.76 -65.21
CA SER A 2 -24.93 49.71 -64.27
C SER A 2 -25.95 48.69 -64.80
N LEU A 3 -26.00 47.42 -64.39
CA LEU A 3 -25.26 46.56 -63.46
C LEU A 3 -25.62 45.10 -63.83
N ALA A 4 -24.71 44.19 -63.51
CA ALA A 4 -24.75 42.75 -63.79
C ALA A 4 -25.95 41.99 -63.16
N PRO A 5 -26.29 40.80 -63.69
CA PRO A 5 -27.21 39.89 -63.01
C PRO A 5 -26.52 39.24 -61.80
N ASP A 6 -27.32 38.96 -60.77
CA ASP A 6 -26.97 38.24 -59.55
C ASP A 6 -27.01 36.73 -59.80
N PRO A 7 -25.91 36.00 -59.55
CA PRO A 7 -26.01 34.60 -59.21
C PRO A 7 -25.18 34.31 -57.96
N THR A 8 -25.78 33.77 -56.92
CA THR A 8 -25.65 32.33 -56.64
C THR A 8 -26.15 32.00 -55.24
N VAL A 9 -27.13 31.10 -55.24
CA VAL A 9 -27.44 30.16 -54.17
C VAL A 9 -26.13 29.56 -53.62
N THR A 10 -25.80 29.87 -52.37
CA THR A 10 -24.77 29.13 -51.63
C THR A 10 -25.47 28.13 -50.72
N GLN A 11 -25.33 26.86 -51.11
CA GLN A 11 -25.79 25.70 -50.35
C GLN A 11 -25.10 25.66 -48.98
N GLY A 12 -25.89 25.39 -47.94
CA GLY A 12 -25.38 25.06 -46.62
C GLY A 12 -24.56 23.77 -46.66
N GLY A 13 -23.25 23.88 -46.47
CA GLY A 13 -22.39 22.75 -46.20
C GLY A 13 -22.63 22.22 -44.78
N PRO A 14 -22.55 20.90 -44.55
CA PRO A 14 -22.71 20.33 -43.22
C PRO A 14 -21.56 20.76 -42.32
N THR A 15 -21.91 21.35 -41.19
CA THR A 15 -21.04 21.66 -40.06
C THR A 15 -20.22 20.42 -39.71
N GLN A 16 -18.92 20.42 -40.04
CA GLN A 16 -18.00 19.42 -39.53
C GLN A 16 -17.86 19.65 -38.01
N ILE A 17 -18.62 18.86 -37.25
CA ILE A 17 -18.45 18.72 -35.81
C ILE A 17 -17.04 18.17 -35.59
N GLY A 18 -16.33 18.84 -34.69
CA GLY A 18 -14.89 18.74 -34.51
C GLY A 18 -14.36 17.30 -34.48
N SER A 19 -13.38 17.09 -35.35
CA SER A 19 -12.27 16.16 -35.18
C SER A 19 -12.02 15.86 -33.70
N GLU A 20 -12.16 14.59 -33.33
CA GLU A 20 -11.65 14.05 -32.08
C GLU A 20 -10.26 14.62 -31.85
N ALA A 21 -10.08 15.43 -30.81
CA ALA A 21 -8.79 15.95 -30.41
C ALA A 21 -7.89 14.76 -30.07
N GLY A 22 -7.21 14.24 -31.09
CA GLY A 22 -6.26 13.15 -30.99
C GLY A 22 -5.23 13.53 -29.96
N ILE A 23 -5.14 12.71 -28.91
CA ILE A 23 -4.16 12.89 -27.84
C ILE A 23 -2.79 13.02 -28.51
N PRO A 24 -2.08 14.16 -28.37
CA PRO A 24 -0.81 14.36 -29.07
C PRO A 24 0.16 13.24 -28.70
N ALA A 25 0.83 12.70 -29.74
CA ALA A 25 1.83 11.66 -29.56
C ALA A 25 2.95 12.20 -28.64
N PRO A 26 3.45 11.39 -27.69
CA PRO A 26 4.52 11.84 -26.81
C PRO A 26 5.76 12.21 -27.63
N PRO A 27 6.53 13.24 -27.23
CA PRO A 27 7.74 13.65 -27.93
C PRO A 27 8.72 12.46 -28.06
N GLN A 28 9.51 12.44 -29.14
CA GLN A 28 10.41 11.32 -29.48
C GLN A 28 11.36 10.95 -28.34
N THR A 29 11.80 11.93 -27.55
CA THR A 29 12.61 11.76 -26.33
C THR A 29 11.89 10.97 -25.24
N ALA A 30 10.60 11.20 -25.03
CA ALA A 30 9.81 10.47 -24.04
C ALA A 30 9.58 9.01 -24.45
N ARG A 31 9.44 8.72 -25.75
CA ARG A 31 9.34 7.35 -26.26
C ARG A 31 10.65 6.59 -26.06
N ALA A 32 11.78 7.20 -26.39
CA ALA A 32 13.10 6.60 -26.18
C ALA A 32 13.39 6.34 -24.69
N ALA A 33 13.07 7.30 -23.82
CA ALA A 33 13.21 7.16 -22.37
C ALA A 33 12.32 6.05 -21.80
N LEU A 34 11.07 5.93 -22.27
CA LEU A 34 10.17 4.84 -21.88
C LEU A 34 10.71 3.48 -22.31
N THR A 35 11.18 3.35 -23.56
CA THR A 35 11.80 2.11 -24.03
C THR A 35 13.04 1.76 -23.21
N ALA A 36 13.92 2.73 -22.94
CA ALA A 36 15.11 2.53 -22.12
C ALA A 36 14.73 2.07 -20.70
N LEU A 37 13.73 2.69 -20.08
CA LEU A 37 13.23 2.30 -18.76
C LEU A 37 12.68 0.87 -18.77
N ILE A 38 11.87 0.49 -19.77
CA ILE A 38 11.32 -0.87 -19.89
C ILE A 38 12.45 -1.90 -20.04
N VAL A 39 13.43 -1.64 -20.91
CA VAL A 39 14.58 -2.52 -21.12
C VAL A 39 15.40 -2.67 -19.85
N LEU A 40 15.69 -1.57 -19.15
CA LEU A 40 16.48 -1.59 -17.91
C LEU A 40 15.73 -2.26 -16.77
N LEU A 41 14.42 -2.06 -16.63
CA LEU A 41 13.59 -2.79 -15.66
C LEU A 41 13.52 -4.29 -15.98
N GLY A 42 13.49 -4.66 -17.27
CA GLY A 42 13.55 -6.05 -17.71
C GLY A 42 14.90 -6.71 -17.37
N ALA A 43 16.00 -6.02 -17.66
CA ALA A 43 17.35 -6.47 -17.29
C ALA A 43 17.53 -6.58 -15.77
N LEU A 44 17.02 -5.60 -15.02
CA LEU A 44 17.00 -5.62 -13.55
C LEU A 44 16.22 -6.83 -13.03
N THR A 45 15.02 -7.08 -13.56
CA THR A 45 14.19 -8.22 -13.17
C THR A 45 14.89 -9.55 -13.45
N ALA A 46 15.57 -9.68 -14.59
CA ALA A 46 16.37 -10.86 -14.91
C ALA A 46 17.56 -11.02 -13.96
N SER A 47 18.25 -9.92 -13.62
CA SER A 47 19.37 -9.92 -12.68
C SER A 47 18.93 -10.32 -11.26
N TYR A 48 17.76 -9.88 -10.82
CA TYR A 48 17.16 -10.17 -9.51
C TYR A 48 16.27 -11.41 -9.49
N TRP A 49 16.30 -12.24 -10.54
CA TRP A 49 15.35 -13.34 -10.70
C TRP A 49 15.31 -14.28 -9.48
N THR A 50 16.47 -14.67 -8.96
CA THR A 50 16.56 -15.53 -7.76
C THR A 50 15.91 -14.86 -6.55
N THR A 51 16.31 -13.64 -6.21
CA THR A 51 15.75 -12.85 -5.10
C THR A 51 14.23 -12.67 -5.22
N LEU A 52 13.73 -12.43 -6.44
CA LEU A 52 12.30 -12.28 -6.71
C LEU A 52 11.54 -13.61 -6.56
N THR A 53 12.13 -14.74 -6.99
CA THR A 53 11.50 -16.06 -6.79
C THR A 53 11.45 -16.46 -5.31
N GLU A 54 12.46 -16.11 -4.53
CA GLU A 54 12.45 -16.30 -3.07
C GLU A 54 11.42 -15.41 -2.39
N LEU A 55 11.35 -14.13 -2.79
CA LEU A 55 10.34 -13.21 -2.30
C LEU A 55 8.92 -13.70 -2.63
N ALA A 56 8.70 -14.20 -3.85
CA ALA A 56 7.43 -14.80 -4.25
C ALA A 56 7.10 -16.11 -3.51
N ARG A 57 8.13 -16.87 -3.12
CA ARG A 57 7.95 -18.05 -2.26
C ARG A 57 7.50 -17.62 -0.87
N ASP A 58 8.14 -16.59 -0.29
CA ASP A 58 7.77 -16.07 1.03
C ASP A 58 6.33 -15.54 1.06
N TRP A 59 5.89 -14.85 0.01
CA TRP A 59 4.49 -14.42 -0.10
C TRP A 59 3.49 -15.58 -0.11
N LYS A 60 3.90 -16.76 -0.58
CA LYS A 60 3.04 -17.95 -0.65
C LYS A 60 3.12 -18.80 0.61
N SER A 61 4.30 -18.93 1.22
CA SER A 61 4.53 -19.81 2.35
C SER A 61 4.35 -19.13 3.71
N SER A 62 4.49 -17.80 3.77
CA SER A 62 4.31 -17.03 5.00
C SER A 62 3.00 -16.26 4.94
N GLU A 63 2.06 -16.67 5.78
CA GLU A 63 0.78 -15.98 5.93
C GLU A 63 0.97 -14.50 6.34
N ASP A 64 2.04 -14.18 7.08
CA ASP A 64 2.38 -12.84 7.57
C ASP A 64 2.74 -11.82 6.48
N TYR A 65 3.22 -12.33 5.33
CA TYR A 65 3.68 -11.53 4.21
C TYR A 65 2.86 -11.74 2.93
N SER A 66 1.79 -12.53 3.01
CA SER A 66 0.87 -12.80 1.89
C SER A 66 0.31 -11.52 1.24
N ALA A 67 -0.02 -10.51 2.06
CA ALA A 67 -0.49 -9.21 1.58
C ALA A 67 0.55 -8.47 0.71
N GLY A 68 1.84 -8.76 0.89
CA GLY A 68 2.94 -8.18 0.10
C GLY A 68 2.83 -8.48 -1.40
N ALA A 69 2.24 -9.60 -1.79
CA ALA A 69 2.02 -9.95 -3.20
C ALA A 69 1.09 -8.97 -3.93
N PHE A 70 0.17 -8.31 -3.22
CA PHE A 70 -0.74 -7.33 -3.81
C PHE A 70 -0.09 -5.98 -4.07
N VAL A 71 0.97 -5.64 -3.33
CA VAL A 71 1.66 -4.34 -3.42
C VAL A 71 2.14 -4.03 -4.85
N PRO A 72 2.88 -4.90 -5.57
CA PRO A 72 3.29 -4.60 -6.94
C PRO A 72 2.11 -4.45 -7.90
N LEU A 73 1.04 -5.24 -7.73
CA LEU A 73 -0.18 -5.13 -8.54
C LEU A 73 -0.89 -3.79 -8.33
N VAL A 74 -1.01 -3.38 -7.07
CA VAL A 74 -1.59 -2.09 -6.67
C VAL A 74 -0.73 -0.93 -7.16
N ALA A 75 0.59 -1.03 -7.09
CA ALA A 75 1.50 -0.01 -7.62
C ALA A 75 1.33 0.17 -9.14
N ILE A 76 1.23 -0.92 -9.89
CA ILE A 76 0.96 -0.89 -11.34
C ILE A 76 -0.41 -0.24 -11.61
N TYR A 77 -1.44 -0.62 -10.86
CA TYR A 77 -2.77 0.00 -10.96
C TYR A 77 -2.73 1.51 -10.70
N LEU A 78 -2.06 1.96 -9.64
CA LEU A 78 -1.93 3.38 -9.30
C LEU A 78 -1.16 4.17 -10.37
N LEU A 79 -0.12 3.58 -10.96
CA LEU A 79 0.58 4.16 -12.10
C LEU A 79 -0.34 4.27 -13.33
N TRP A 80 -1.14 3.23 -13.59
CA TRP A 80 -2.09 3.20 -14.69
C TRP A 80 -3.23 4.20 -14.52
N GLU A 81 -3.71 4.41 -13.30
CA GLU A 81 -4.71 5.43 -12.94
C GLU A 81 -4.15 6.85 -13.22
N LYS A 82 -2.89 7.10 -12.83
CA LYS A 82 -2.24 8.41 -13.00
C LYS A 82 -1.65 8.65 -14.39
N ARG A 83 -1.80 7.71 -15.35
CA ARG A 83 -1.13 7.76 -16.67
C ARG A 83 -1.35 9.06 -17.45
N SER A 84 -2.55 9.66 -17.38
CA SER A 84 -2.85 10.90 -18.09
C SER A 84 -2.03 12.07 -17.56
N LEU A 85 -1.90 12.19 -16.24
CA LEU A 85 -1.07 13.19 -15.57
C LEU A 85 0.43 12.96 -15.82
N LEU A 86 0.85 11.70 -15.85
CA LEU A 86 2.26 11.35 -16.09
C LEU A 86 2.70 11.69 -17.52
N ARG A 87 1.81 11.57 -18.51
CA ARG A 87 2.10 11.94 -19.91
C ARG A 87 2.36 13.44 -20.11
N THR A 88 1.91 14.30 -19.20
CA THR A 88 2.15 15.75 -19.29
C THR A 88 3.46 16.20 -18.64
N GLN A 89 4.18 15.30 -17.96
CA GLN A 89 5.43 15.65 -17.30
C GLN A 89 6.58 15.62 -18.30
N GLU A 90 7.52 16.55 -18.16
CA GLU A 90 8.75 16.52 -18.93
C GLU A 90 9.65 15.36 -18.47
N VAL A 91 10.05 14.53 -19.43
CA VAL A 91 11.02 13.45 -19.20
C VAL A 91 12.41 13.98 -19.53
N ARG A 92 13.21 14.21 -18.49
CA ARG A 92 14.60 14.67 -18.61
C ARG A 92 15.47 13.85 -17.67
N PRO A 93 16.52 13.17 -18.16
CA PRO A 93 17.39 12.39 -17.30
C PRO A 93 17.98 13.23 -16.18
N PHE A 94 17.96 12.70 -14.96
CA PHE A 94 18.55 13.33 -13.79
C PHE A 94 19.76 12.53 -13.33
N TRP A 95 20.93 12.85 -13.86
CA TRP A 95 22.18 12.14 -13.61
C TRP A 95 22.55 11.94 -12.14
N PRO A 96 22.29 12.88 -11.21
CA PRO A 96 22.58 12.63 -9.79
C PRO A 96 21.82 11.42 -9.20
N ALA A 97 20.68 11.02 -9.78
CA ALA A 97 19.98 9.81 -9.34
C ALA A 97 20.74 8.51 -9.67
N ALA A 98 21.75 8.54 -10.55
CA ALA A 98 22.65 7.41 -10.76
C ALA A 98 23.37 7.00 -9.46
N LEU A 99 23.60 7.95 -8.53
CA LEU A 99 24.17 7.63 -7.22
C LEU A 99 23.30 6.67 -6.41
N ILE A 100 21.97 6.75 -6.55
CA ILE A 100 21.05 5.84 -5.87
C ILE A 100 21.12 4.45 -6.47
N VAL A 101 21.23 4.34 -7.80
CA VAL A 101 21.44 3.06 -8.48
C VAL A 101 22.75 2.43 -8.04
N LEU A 102 23.84 3.20 -8.00
CA LEU A 102 25.15 2.72 -7.52
C LEU A 102 25.10 2.30 -6.04
N ALA A 103 24.40 3.06 -5.19
CA ALA A 103 24.24 2.71 -3.77
C ALA A 103 23.39 1.44 -3.59
N ALA A 104 22.34 1.26 -4.39
CA ALA A 104 21.52 0.06 -4.38
C ALA A 104 22.32 -1.17 -4.82
N GLU A 105 23.13 -1.06 -5.88
CA GLU A 105 23.97 -2.16 -6.34
C GLU A 105 25.09 -2.49 -5.35
N ALA A 106 25.69 -1.48 -4.71
CA ALA A 106 26.62 -1.69 -3.60
C ALA A 106 25.95 -2.39 -2.40
N ALA A 107 24.71 -2.01 -2.07
CA ALA A 107 23.93 -2.66 -1.02
C ALA A 107 23.60 -4.11 -1.37
N ARG A 108 23.25 -4.39 -2.63
CA ARG A 108 23.04 -5.74 -3.15
C ARG A 108 24.30 -6.58 -3.03
N TYR A 109 25.43 -6.06 -3.48
CA TYR A 109 26.73 -6.74 -3.39
C TYR A 109 27.08 -7.08 -1.93
N LYS A 110 26.90 -6.12 -1.01
CA LYS A 110 27.08 -6.36 0.42
C LYS A 110 26.08 -7.39 0.97
N GLY A 111 24.82 -7.32 0.56
CA GLY A 111 23.78 -8.28 0.94
C GLY A 111 24.17 -9.72 0.56
N LEU A 112 24.74 -9.90 -0.63
CA LEU A 112 25.25 -11.18 -1.11
C LEU A 112 26.44 -11.68 -0.28
N LEU A 113 27.41 -10.80 0.05
CA LEU A 113 28.56 -11.16 0.88
C LEU A 113 28.17 -11.55 2.31
N ASP A 114 27.21 -10.83 2.89
CA ASP A 114 26.74 -11.07 4.26
C ASP A 114 25.66 -12.17 4.34
N LEU A 115 25.27 -12.77 3.21
CA LEU A 115 24.15 -13.72 3.07
C LEU A 115 22.82 -13.16 3.64
N ARG A 116 22.59 -11.85 3.47
CA ARG A 116 21.42 -11.13 3.96
C ARG A 116 20.43 -10.87 2.82
N GLN A 117 19.61 -11.87 2.51
CA GLN A 117 18.55 -11.78 1.50
C GLN A 117 17.62 -10.57 1.67
N SER A 118 17.34 -10.16 2.93
CA SER A 118 16.54 -8.95 3.18
C SER A 118 17.15 -7.70 2.54
N VAL A 119 18.47 -7.51 2.63
CA VAL A 119 19.17 -6.35 2.05
C VAL A 119 19.05 -6.36 0.53
N GLU A 120 19.19 -7.52 -0.11
CA GLU A 120 19.01 -7.66 -1.56
C GLU A 120 17.59 -7.26 -2.00
N ARG A 121 16.56 -7.66 -1.26
CA ARG A 121 15.16 -7.29 -1.57
C ARG A 121 14.90 -5.79 -1.43
N TYR A 122 15.46 -5.14 -0.41
CA TYR A 122 15.37 -3.68 -0.28
C TYR A 122 16.19 -2.95 -1.36
N ALA A 123 17.35 -3.50 -1.74
CA ALA A 123 18.18 -2.97 -2.83
C ALA A 123 17.43 -3.00 -4.17
N PHE A 124 16.71 -4.08 -4.48
CA PHE A 124 15.85 -4.15 -5.68
C PHE A 124 14.87 -2.99 -5.76
N VAL A 125 14.15 -2.69 -4.67
CA VAL A 125 13.18 -1.58 -4.64
C VAL A 125 13.89 -0.24 -4.82
N LEU A 126 15.05 -0.04 -4.19
CA LEU A 126 15.87 1.16 -4.36
C LEU A 126 16.38 1.33 -5.80
N GLU A 127 16.71 0.24 -6.48
CA GLU A 127 17.11 0.26 -7.88
C GLU A 127 15.97 0.65 -8.81
N VAL A 128 14.76 0.10 -8.59
CA VAL A 128 13.57 0.53 -9.32
C VAL A 128 13.32 2.03 -9.12
N ILE A 129 13.41 2.51 -7.87
CA ILE A 129 13.29 3.94 -7.54
C ILE A 129 14.37 4.76 -8.27
N GLY A 130 15.62 4.32 -8.21
CA GLY A 130 16.77 4.99 -8.81
C GLY A 130 16.68 5.08 -10.33
N LEU A 131 16.29 4.00 -11.01
CA LEU A 131 16.11 3.96 -12.46
C LEU A 131 14.97 4.87 -12.92
N VAL A 132 13.83 4.84 -12.22
CA VAL A 132 12.69 5.72 -12.54
C VAL A 132 13.08 7.18 -12.33
N TRP A 133 13.82 7.52 -11.27
CA TRP A 133 14.28 8.88 -11.04
C TRP A 133 15.33 9.31 -12.07
N TRP A 134 16.30 8.46 -12.36
CA TRP A 134 17.38 8.76 -13.30
C TRP A 134 16.86 9.00 -14.71
N ILE A 135 15.96 8.15 -15.22
CA ILE A 135 15.45 8.27 -16.60
C ILE A 135 14.29 9.27 -16.67
N GLY A 136 13.36 9.19 -15.71
CA GLY A 136 12.14 9.98 -15.68
C GLY A 136 12.37 11.45 -15.29
N GLY A 137 13.42 11.73 -14.53
CA GLY A 137 13.73 13.06 -14.04
C GLY A 137 12.93 13.47 -12.80
N GLY A 138 13.28 14.63 -12.22
CA GLY A 138 12.68 15.10 -10.97
C GLY A 138 11.19 15.48 -11.08
N ALA A 139 10.71 15.89 -12.25
CA ALA A 139 9.29 16.23 -12.43
C ALA A 139 8.41 14.98 -12.38
N LEU A 140 8.74 13.94 -13.16
CA LEU A 140 8.04 12.66 -13.14
C LEU A 140 8.19 11.99 -11.76
N PHE A 141 9.42 11.92 -11.24
CA PHE A 141 9.71 11.24 -9.98
C PHE A 141 8.88 11.77 -8.82
N ARG A 142 8.74 13.10 -8.67
CA ARG A 142 7.90 13.69 -7.60
C ARG A 142 6.43 13.26 -7.68
N ARG A 143 5.91 12.95 -8.88
CA ARG A 143 4.53 12.49 -9.06
C ARG A 143 4.33 11.03 -8.68
N VAL A 144 5.36 10.19 -8.87
CA VAL A 144 5.28 8.74 -8.62
C VAL A 144 6.01 8.30 -7.35
N PHE A 145 6.76 9.19 -6.70
CA PHE A 145 7.61 8.88 -5.54
C PHE A 145 6.88 8.05 -4.50
N TRP A 146 5.67 8.47 -4.10
CA TRP A 146 4.91 7.77 -3.08
C TRP A 146 4.40 6.39 -3.54
N ILE A 147 4.16 6.19 -4.84
CA ILE A 147 3.81 4.88 -5.40
C ILE A 147 5.04 3.97 -5.43
N LEU A 148 6.22 4.52 -5.73
CA LEU A 148 7.46 3.75 -5.68
C LEU A 148 7.87 3.41 -4.24
N ALA A 149 7.69 4.35 -3.30
CA ALA A 149 7.91 4.11 -1.88
C ALA A 149 6.96 3.05 -1.32
N PHE A 150 5.73 2.97 -1.83
CA PHE A 150 4.78 1.92 -1.48
C PHE A 150 5.30 0.51 -1.82
N LEU A 151 6.17 0.35 -2.82
CA LEU A 151 6.80 -0.95 -3.12
C LEU A 151 7.62 -1.51 -1.96
N PHE A 152 8.14 -0.68 -1.04
CA PHE A 152 8.83 -1.20 0.14
C PHE A 152 7.93 -2.08 1.02
N LEU A 153 6.60 -1.88 0.99
CA LEU A 153 5.66 -2.70 1.75
C LEU A 153 5.53 -4.13 1.21
N MET A 154 6.05 -4.43 0.02
CA MET A 154 6.07 -5.80 -0.51
C MET A 154 7.21 -6.64 0.09
N VAL A 155 8.22 -5.99 0.67
CA VAL A 155 9.43 -6.64 1.16
C VAL A 155 9.24 -7.02 2.63
N PRO A 156 9.42 -8.31 2.99
CA PRO A 156 9.42 -8.74 4.38
C PRO A 156 10.44 -7.98 5.24
N LEU A 157 10.06 -7.67 6.48
CA LEU A 157 10.97 -7.03 7.43
C LEU A 157 12.06 -8.04 7.83
N PRO A 158 13.32 -7.60 8.03
CA PRO A 158 14.36 -8.45 8.58
C PRO A 158 13.92 -9.02 9.93
N GLY A 159 14.21 -10.30 10.21
CA GLY A 159 13.67 -11.00 11.40
C GLY A 159 13.86 -10.27 12.74
N ARG A 160 14.98 -9.56 12.92
CA ARG A 160 15.22 -8.72 14.12
C ARG A 160 14.20 -7.57 14.25
N ILE A 161 13.92 -6.88 13.14
CA ILE A 161 12.96 -5.78 13.10
C ILE A 161 11.54 -6.32 13.21
N HIS A 162 11.24 -7.43 12.52
CA HIS A 162 9.96 -8.13 12.65
C HIS A 162 9.67 -8.42 14.12
N ASN A 163 10.59 -9.10 14.83
CA ASN A 163 10.42 -9.48 16.24
C ASN A 163 10.35 -8.26 17.16
N ALA A 164 11.13 -7.21 16.89
CA ALA A 164 11.11 -5.98 17.67
C ALA A 164 9.75 -5.25 17.60
N ILE A 165 8.98 -5.45 16.52
CA ILE A 165 7.65 -4.85 16.33
C ILE A 165 6.54 -5.82 16.75
N SER A 166 6.62 -7.09 16.36
CA SER A 166 5.56 -8.08 16.64
C SER A 166 5.41 -8.35 18.14
N ASN A 167 6.50 -8.47 18.88
CA ASN A 167 6.48 -8.75 20.32
C ASN A 167 5.73 -7.69 21.15
N PRO A 168 6.04 -6.38 21.05
CA PRO A 168 5.31 -5.37 21.81
C PRO A 168 3.85 -5.25 21.37
N LEU A 169 3.55 -5.41 20.07
CA LEU A 169 2.17 -5.40 19.58
C LEU A 169 1.34 -6.55 20.18
N GLN A 170 1.91 -7.75 20.24
CA GLN A 170 1.27 -8.90 20.90
C GLN A 170 1.09 -8.66 22.39
N ALA A 171 2.11 -8.16 23.09
CA ALA A 171 2.03 -7.88 24.53
C ALA A 171 0.94 -6.84 24.86
N GLN A 172 0.84 -5.78 24.06
CA GLN A 172 -0.21 -4.76 24.21
C GLN A 172 -1.61 -5.33 23.95
N ALA A 173 -1.77 -6.11 22.88
CA ALA A 173 -3.05 -6.74 22.57
C ALA A 173 -3.48 -7.75 23.65
N THR A 174 -2.55 -8.57 24.16
CA THR A 174 -2.80 -9.50 25.26
C THR A 174 -3.22 -8.76 26.52
N THR A 175 -2.53 -7.66 26.86
CA THR A 175 -2.84 -6.86 28.06
C THR A 175 -4.23 -6.23 27.96
N ALA A 176 -4.55 -5.63 26.81
CA ALA A 176 -5.86 -5.03 26.58
C ALA A 176 -6.98 -6.08 26.53
N ALA A 177 -6.74 -7.25 25.92
CA ALA A 177 -7.70 -8.35 25.91
C ALA A 177 -7.96 -8.91 27.32
N ASN A 178 -6.91 -9.09 28.14
CA ASN A 178 -7.05 -9.48 29.54
C ASN A 178 -7.96 -8.52 30.30
N PHE A 179 -7.72 -7.21 30.16
CA PHE A 179 -8.55 -6.18 30.79
C PHE A 179 -10.02 -6.27 30.38
N VAL A 180 -10.30 -6.48 29.09
CA VAL A 180 -11.68 -6.61 28.60
C VAL A 180 -12.36 -7.89 29.12
N LEU A 181 -11.63 -9.01 29.21
CA LEU A 181 -12.14 -10.28 29.72
C LEU A 181 -12.38 -10.24 31.23
N ASP A 182 -11.49 -9.59 31.99
CA ASP A 182 -11.67 -9.37 33.43
C ASP A 182 -12.92 -8.52 33.69
N LEU A 183 -13.14 -7.45 32.90
CA LEU A 183 -14.36 -6.64 32.97
C LEU A 183 -15.63 -7.44 32.63
N ALA A 184 -15.52 -8.46 31.81
CA ALA A 184 -16.60 -9.39 31.49
C ALA A 184 -16.87 -10.44 32.60
N GLY A 185 -16.11 -10.40 33.70
CA GLY A 185 -16.27 -11.33 34.82
C GLY A 185 -15.63 -12.71 34.59
N ILE A 186 -14.75 -12.82 33.60
CA ILE A 186 -14.02 -14.06 33.32
C ILE A 186 -12.73 -14.06 34.13
N VAL A 187 -12.41 -15.16 34.83
CA VAL A 187 -11.16 -15.27 35.57
C VAL A 187 -10.05 -15.57 34.57
N VAL A 188 -9.13 -14.62 34.38
CA VAL A 188 -8.02 -14.78 33.43
C VAL A 188 -6.68 -14.81 34.15
N ARG A 189 -5.85 -15.81 33.81
CA ARG A 189 -4.45 -15.90 34.18
C ARG A 189 -3.59 -15.65 32.96
N ARG A 190 -2.74 -14.62 33.00
CA ARG A 190 -1.84 -14.26 31.90
C ARG A 190 -0.43 -14.78 32.14
N GLU A 191 0.07 -15.57 31.19
CA GLU A 191 1.47 -16.04 31.13
C GLU A 191 2.09 -15.61 29.79
N GLY A 192 2.83 -14.50 29.81
CA GLY A 192 3.35 -13.88 28.58
C GLY A 192 2.21 -13.43 27.66
N ASN A 193 2.16 -14.02 26.45
CA ASN A 193 1.12 -13.79 25.43
C ASN A 193 0.02 -14.88 25.44
N ILE A 194 -0.03 -15.73 26.47
CA ILE A 194 -1.05 -16.77 26.63
C ILE A 194 -2.01 -16.36 27.75
N LEU A 195 -3.31 -16.45 27.47
CA LEU A 195 -4.39 -16.20 28.42
C LEU A 195 -5.07 -17.52 28.77
N THR A 196 -5.06 -17.89 30.04
CA THR A 196 -5.77 -19.06 30.55
C THR A 196 -7.06 -18.60 31.21
N LEU A 197 -8.20 -19.03 30.70
CA LEU A 197 -9.55 -18.64 31.13
C LEU A 197 -10.15 -19.73 32.02
N ASN A 198 -10.63 -19.33 33.20
CA ASN A 198 -11.24 -20.19 34.22
C ASN A 198 -10.41 -21.45 34.54
N ASP A 199 -9.07 -21.37 34.43
CA ASP A 199 -8.11 -22.46 34.58
C ASP A 199 -8.42 -23.71 33.71
N ARG A 200 -9.20 -23.55 32.62
CA ARG A 200 -9.66 -24.66 31.75
C ARG A 200 -9.30 -24.47 30.28
N VAL A 201 -9.44 -23.25 29.76
CA VAL A 201 -9.27 -22.94 28.34
C VAL A 201 -8.04 -22.06 28.17
N GLN A 202 -7.18 -22.37 27.21
CA GLN A 202 -6.02 -21.53 26.88
C GLN A 202 -6.28 -20.83 25.54
N VAL A 203 -6.20 -19.50 25.55
CA VAL A 203 -6.21 -18.65 24.38
C VAL A 203 -4.84 -18.03 24.26
N GLY A 204 -4.03 -18.61 23.38
CA GLY A 204 -2.78 -18.01 22.99
C GLY A 204 -3.02 -16.82 22.07
N VAL A 205 -2.38 -15.69 22.35
CA VAL A 205 -1.97 -14.74 21.30
C VAL A 205 -0.70 -15.30 20.64
N VAL A 206 -0.72 -16.60 20.31
CA VAL A 206 0.37 -17.32 19.66
C VAL A 206 0.28 -17.07 18.15
N GLU A 207 1.42 -17.24 17.47
CA GLU A 207 1.83 -16.85 16.11
C GLU A 207 0.81 -17.01 14.96
N ALA A 208 -0.29 -17.74 15.15
CA ALA A 208 -1.37 -17.89 14.18
C ALA A 208 -2.07 -16.57 13.81
N CYS A 209 -1.96 -15.55 14.66
CA CYS A 209 -2.44 -14.20 14.39
C CYS A 209 -1.35 -13.21 14.76
N SER A 210 -0.17 -13.33 14.14
CA SER A 210 0.92 -12.41 14.40
C SER A 210 0.39 -10.98 14.25
N GLY A 211 0.50 -10.17 15.31
CA GLY A 211 0.05 -8.77 15.26
C GLY A 211 0.64 -8.02 14.06
N LEU A 212 1.79 -8.51 13.56
CA LEU A 212 2.45 -8.02 12.37
C LEU A 212 1.68 -8.31 11.08
N ARG A 213 1.07 -9.49 10.88
CA ARG A 213 0.27 -9.80 9.67
C ARG A 213 -0.89 -8.82 9.48
N MET A 214 -1.68 -8.63 10.53
CA MET A 214 -2.81 -7.69 10.47
C MET A 214 -2.31 -6.26 10.30
N MET A 215 -1.25 -5.89 11.02
CA MET A 215 -0.65 -4.56 10.89
C MET A 215 -0.11 -4.29 9.48
N THR A 216 0.67 -5.20 8.88
CA THR A 216 1.22 -5.03 7.52
C THR A 216 0.11 -4.96 6.49
N THR A 217 -0.91 -5.81 6.62
CA THR A 217 -2.09 -5.79 5.76
C THR A 217 -2.84 -4.45 5.88
N PHE A 218 -3.09 -3.97 7.09
CA PHE A 218 -3.80 -2.71 7.30
C PHE A 218 -2.96 -1.52 6.84
N LEU A 219 -1.64 -1.58 7.01
CA LEU A 219 -0.71 -0.57 6.52
C LEU A 219 -0.72 -0.51 4.99
N ILE A 220 -0.73 -1.66 4.29
CA ILE A 220 -0.86 -1.73 2.84
C ILE A 220 -2.19 -1.12 2.38
N VAL A 221 -3.30 -1.48 3.04
CA VAL A 221 -4.63 -0.93 2.74
C VAL A 221 -4.70 0.58 3.00
N ALA A 222 -4.20 1.04 4.15
CA ALA A 222 -4.17 2.46 4.51
C ALA A 222 -3.30 3.27 3.54
N ALA A 223 -2.13 2.76 3.17
CA ALA A 223 -1.26 3.38 2.18
C ALA A 223 -1.92 3.42 0.80
N PHE A 224 -2.57 2.34 0.37
CA PHE A 224 -3.34 2.33 -0.88
C PHE A 224 -4.46 3.37 -0.88
N LEU A 225 -5.26 3.44 0.20
CA LEU A 225 -6.31 4.45 0.35
C LEU A 225 -5.72 5.86 0.32
N ALA A 226 -4.64 6.12 1.06
CA ALA A 226 -3.94 7.39 1.08
C ALA A 226 -3.43 7.81 -0.32
N LEU A 227 -2.98 6.88 -1.15
CA LEU A 227 -2.51 7.15 -2.52
C LEU A 227 -3.64 7.38 -3.53
N SER A 228 -4.80 6.77 -3.28
CA SER A 228 -5.96 6.81 -4.17
C SER A 228 -6.85 8.03 -3.90
N ILE A 229 -7.02 8.43 -2.64
CA ILE A 229 -7.92 9.54 -2.27
C ILE A 229 -7.32 10.93 -2.52
N ARG A 230 -8.17 11.88 -2.90
CA ARG A 230 -7.83 13.32 -2.99
C ARG A 230 -8.10 14.02 -1.66
N ARG A 231 -7.16 13.89 -0.72
CA ARG A 231 -7.18 14.52 0.61
C ARG A 231 -5.86 15.26 0.90
N PRO A 232 -5.82 16.23 1.83
CA PRO A 232 -4.56 16.88 2.22
C PRO A 232 -3.56 15.88 2.80
N ALA A 233 -2.27 16.17 2.66
CA ALA A 233 -1.19 15.25 3.05
C ALA A 233 -1.26 14.84 4.53
N TRP A 234 -1.65 15.76 5.42
CA TRP A 234 -1.77 15.45 6.84
C TRP A 234 -2.85 14.39 7.14
N GLN A 235 -4.01 14.42 6.47
CA GLN A 235 -5.06 13.40 6.64
C GLN A 235 -4.57 12.03 6.16
N LYS A 236 -3.78 12.01 5.08
CA LYS A 236 -3.16 10.78 4.57
C LYS A 236 -2.15 10.21 5.56
N ILE A 237 -1.34 11.07 6.16
CA ILE A 237 -0.36 10.67 7.18
C ILE A 237 -1.09 10.13 8.42
N VAL A 238 -2.14 10.83 8.89
CA VAL A 238 -2.98 10.37 10.00
C VAL A 238 -3.57 9.00 9.72
N LEU A 239 -4.16 8.78 8.54
CA LEU A 239 -4.72 7.48 8.12
C LEU A 239 -3.68 6.35 8.12
N VAL A 240 -2.44 6.63 7.71
CA VAL A 240 -1.37 5.62 7.68
C VAL A 240 -0.88 5.33 9.09
N ILE A 241 -0.77 6.34 9.96
CA ILE A 241 -0.32 6.17 11.34
C ILE A 241 -1.41 5.47 12.17
N SER A 242 -2.67 5.80 11.96
CA SER A 242 -3.83 5.21 12.65
C SER A 242 -4.03 3.74 12.32
N SER A 243 -3.48 3.24 11.22
CA SER A 243 -3.57 1.81 10.88
C SER A 243 -2.94 0.92 11.96
N VAL A 244 -1.94 1.41 12.70
CA VAL A 244 -1.29 0.68 13.80
C VAL A 244 -2.22 0.51 15.01
N PRO A 245 -2.78 1.58 15.63
CA PRO A 245 -3.73 1.42 16.72
C PRO A 245 -5.01 0.70 16.29
N VAL A 246 -5.49 0.89 15.05
CA VAL A 246 -6.61 0.11 14.49
C VAL A 246 -6.25 -1.38 14.43
N ALA A 247 -5.03 -1.74 14.02
CA ALA A 247 -4.57 -3.13 14.03
C ALA A 247 -4.55 -3.73 15.45
N ILE A 248 -4.08 -2.97 16.44
CA ILE A 248 -4.11 -3.40 17.86
C ILE A 248 -5.54 -3.61 18.32
N ALA A 249 -6.44 -2.65 18.06
CA ALA A 249 -7.85 -2.74 18.46
C ALA A 249 -8.56 -3.95 17.83
N CYS A 250 -8.38 -4.18 16.52
CA CYS A 250 -8.90 -5.37 15.86
C CYS A 250 -8.34 -6.65 16.47
N ASN A 251 -7.03 -6.68 16.80
CA ASN A 251 -6.44 -7.85 17.45
C ASN A 251 -7.02 -8.10 18.85
N VAL A 252 -7.31 -7.06 19.62
CA VAL A 252 -7.99 -7.19 20.92
C VAL A 252 -9.38 -7.78 20.75
N VAL A 253 -10.18 -7.24 19.83
CA VAL A 253 -11.52 -7.76 19.51
C VAL A 253 -11.45 -9.22 19.10
N ARG A 254 -10.46 -9.59 18.29
CA ARG A 254 -10.22 -10.98 17.88
C ARG A 254 -10.01 -11.89 19.08
N VAL A 255 -9.04 -11.56 19.93
CA VAL A 255 -8.66 -12.38 21.10
C VAL A 255 -9.85 -12.54 22.04
N VAL A 256 -10.57 -11.46 22.31
CA VAL A 256 -11.77 -11.48 23.15
C VAL A 256 -12.86 -12.36 22.52
N ALA A 257 -13.15 -12.19 21.24
CA ALA A 257 -14.16 -13.00 20.56
C ALA A 257 -13.81 -14.50 20.52
N THR A 258 -12.53 -14.84 20.28
CA THR A 258 -12.03 -16.22 20.35
C THR A 258 -12.19 -16.79 21.77
N ALA A 259 -11.84 -16.01 22.80
CA ALA A 259 -12.00 -16.41 24.19
C ALA A 259 -13.46 -16.71 24.55
N TRP A 260 -14.38 -15.82 24.20
CA TRP A 260 -15.81 -16.02 24.43
C TRP A 260 -16.34 -17.27 23.73
N LEU A 261 -15.95 -17.50 22.48
CA LEU A 261 -16.39 -18.67 21.72
C LEU A 261 -15.89 -19.98 22.32
N LEU A 262 -14.62 -20.03 22.73
CA LEU A 262 -14.04 -21.25 23.31
C LEU A 262 -14.66 -21.57 24.67
N LEU A 263 -15.00 -20.55 25.47
CA LEU A 263 -15.78 -20.73 26.69
C LEU A 263 -17.20 -21.25 26.42
N ALA A 264 -17.86 -20.75 25.37
CA ALA A 264 -19.22 -21.17 25.02
C ALA A 264 -19.28 -22.60 24.43
N THR A 265 -18.16 -23.16 24.00
CA THR A 265 -18.09 -24.45 23.31
C THR A 265 -17.22 -25.50 24.03
N ASP A 266 -16.91 -25.26 25.31
CA ASP A 266 -16.07 -26.11 26.15
C ASP A 266 -14.73 -26.51 25.49
N GLY A 267 -14.12 -25.60 24.72
CA GLY A 267 -12.82 -25.83 24.07
C GLY A 267 -12.85 -26.85 22.93
N SER A 268 -13.97 -26.98 22.21
CA SER A 268 -14.05 -27.83 21.01
C SER A 268 -13.02 -27.40 19.95
N ARG A 269 -12.02 -28.25 19.70
CA ARG A 269 -10.96 -28.02 18.68
C ARG A 269 -11.50 -27.82 17.26
N ALA A 270 -12.67 -28.40 16.96
CA ALA A 270 -13.31 -28.23 15.65
C ALA A 270 -13.86 -26.80 15.47
N VAL A 271 -14.43 -26.24 16.54
CA VAL A 271 -14.93 -24.85 16.57
C VAL A 271 -13.77 -23.87 16.58
N GLU A 272 -12.72 -24.17 17.34
CA GLU A 272 -11.47 -23.39 17.37
C GLU A 272 -10.93 -23.19 15.95
N LYS A 273 -10.70 -24.28 15.21
CA LYS A 273 -10.15 -24.22 13.85
C LYS A 273 -11.07 -23.41 12.90
N TYR A 274 -12.38 -23.67 12.92
CA TYR A 274 -13.32 -22.95 12.08
C TYR A 274 -13.34 -21.46 12.37
N PHE A 275 -13.29 -21.07 13.64
CA PHE A 275 -13.27 -19.67 14.04
C PHE A 275 -11.95 -18.99 13.72
N HIS A 276 -10.82 -19.70 13.81
CA HIS A 276 -9.53 -19.16 13.36
C HIS A 276 -9.56 -18.80 11.86
N ASP A 277 -10.08 -19.68 11.02
CA ASP A 277 -10.21 -19.44 9.58
C ASP A 277 -11.17 -18.27 9.32
N PHE A 278 -12.35 -18.27 9.95
CA PHE A 278 -13.36 -17.23 9.78
C PHE A 278 -12.90 -15.86 10.31
N ALA A 279 -12.31 -15.81 11.50
CA ALA A 279 -11.80 -14.57 12.08
C ALA A 279 -10.70 -13.97 11.21
N GLY A 280 -9.84 -14.80 10.61
CA GLY A 280 -8.84 -14.34 9.63
C GLY A 280 -9.46 -13.58 8.45
N TYR A 281 -10.53 -14.12 7.85
CA TYR A 281 -11.23 -13.46 6.75
C TYR A 281 -12.07 -12.26 7.19
N ALA A 282 -12.75 -12.34 8.34
CA ALA A 282 -13.65 -11.32 8.83
C ALA A 282 -12.92 -10.04 9.30
N MET A 283 -11.69 -10.17 9.80
CA MET A 283 -10.95 -9.01 10.31
C MET A 283 -10.51 -8.03 9.23
N MET A 284 -10.32 -8.48 7.99
CA MET A 284 -9.94 -7.60 6.88
C MET A 284 -11.06 -6.59 6.52
N PRO A 285 -12.33 -7.00 6.28
CA PRO A 285 -13.45 -6.06 6.12
C PRO A 285 -13.62 -5.12 7.30
N VAL A 286 -13.51 -5.61 8.55
CA VAL A 286 -13.63 -4.78 9.75
C VAL A 286 -12.60 -3.65 9.74
N ALA A 287 -11.35 -3.95 9.38
CA ALA A 287 -10.30 -2.96 9.28
C ALA A 287 -10.56 -1.89 8.23
N VAL A 288 -11.02 -2.30 7.04
CA VAL A 288 -11.38 -1.38 5.97
C VAL A 288 -12.50 -0.46 6.44
N VAL A 289 -13.52 -0.99 7.11
CA VAL A 289 -14.63 -0.20 7.66
C VAL A 289 -14.13 0.80 8.69
N LEU A 290 -13.21 0.42 9.58
CA LEU A 290 -12.63 1.33 10.58
C LEU A 290 -11.81 2.45 9.92
N LEU A 291 -10.96 2.13 8.94
CA LEU A 291 -10.16 3.13 8.20
C LEU A 291 -11.04 4.09 7.38
N VAL A 292 -12.09 3.58 6.74
CA VAL A 292 -13.06 4.42 6.02
C VAL A 292 -13.90 5.26 6.99
N GLY A 293 -14.28 4.69 8.13
CA GLY A 293 -14.97 5.38 9.22
C GLY A 293 -14.13 6.53 9.77
N GLU A 294 -12.82 6.35 9.91
CA GLU A 294 -11.90 7.41 10.29
C GLU A 294 -11.86 8.54 9.25
N LEU A 295 -11.78 8.21 7.95
CA LEU A 295 -11.84 9.22 6.88
C LEU A 295 -13.15 10.00 6.87
N TRP A 296 -14.26 9.33 7.18
CA TRP A 296 -15.57 9.94 7.35
C TRP A 296 -15.59 10.86 8.57
N LEU A 297 -15.08 10.40 9.71
CA LEU A 297 -15.01 11.18 10.94
C LEU A 297 -14.14 12.43 10.77
N LEU A 298 -12.94 12.29 10.17
CA LEU A 298 -12.07 13.42 9.82
C LEU A 298 -12.75 14.42 8.90
N SER A 299 -13.62 13.97 7.99
CA SER A 299 -14.38 14.87 7.11
C SER A 299 -15.50 15.64 7.83
N LYS A 300 -15.95 15.17 9.00
CA LYS A 300 -16.93 15.85 9.84
C LYS A 300 -16.27 16.80 10.83
N LEU A 301 -15.06 16.47 11.30
CA LEU A 301 -14.32 17.26 12.27
C LEU A 301 -13.52 18.41 11.64
N VAL A 302 -13.12 18.28 10.38
CA VAL A 302 -12.34 19.32 9.70
C VAL A 302 -13.13 19.95 8.57
N VAL A 303 -13.38 21.26 8.71
CA VAL A 303 -13.84 22.11 7.63
C VAL A 303 -12.66 22.30 6.66
N ASP A 304 -12.86 21.92 5.41
CA ASP A 304 -11.84 22.03 4.37
C ASP A 304 -11.68 23.53 4.04
N ASP A 305 -10.69 24.21 4.65
CA ASP A 305 -10.29 25.59 4.32
C ASP A 305 -9.58 25.65 2.95
N ARG A 306 -10.18 25.04 1.93
CA ARG A 306 -9.75 25.31 0.55
C ARG A 306 -10.22 26.72 0.24
N PRO A 307 -9.34 27.64 -0.16
CA PRO A 307 -9.77 28.94 -0.61
C PRO A 307 -10.78 28.73 -1.74
N VAL A 308 -12.00 29.23 -1.55
CA VAL A 308 -12.98 29.36 -2.63
C VAL A 308 -12.25 30.13 -3.73
N PRO A 309 -12.14 29.60 -4.97
CA PRO A 309 -11.55 30.36 -6.06
C PRO A 309 -12.29 31.68 -6.14
N ALA A 310 -11.57 32.80 -6.03
CA ALA A 310 -12.17 34.11 -6.17
C ALA A 310 -12.96 34.13 -7.49
N PRO A 311 -14.21 34.64 -7.50
CA PRO A 311 -14.98 34.75 -8.73
C PRO A 311 -14.16 35.57 -9.74
N GLY A 312 -13.64 34.92 -10.81
CA GLY A 312 -12.87 35.58 -11.86
C GLY A 312 -11.43 35.11 -12.10
N ALA A 313 -10.93 34.08 -11.42
CA ALA A 313 -9.63 33.50 -11.80
C ALA A 313 -9.76 32.77 -13.17
N PRO A 314 -8.93 33.09 -14.18
CA PRO A 314 -8.99 32.43 -15.48
C PRO A 314 -8.69 30.93 -15.36
N ARG A 315 -9.50 30.13 -16.07
CA ARG A 315 -9.41 28.66 -16.14
C ARG A 315 -8.14 28.18 -16.83
#